data_AF-Q1QWQ6-F1
#
_entry.id   AF-Q1QWQ6-F1
#
_cell.length_a   1.000
_cell.length_b   1.000
_cell.length_c   1.000
_cell.angle_alpha   90.00
_cell.angle_beta   90.00
_cell.angle_gamma   90.00
#
_symmetry.space_group_name_H-M   'P 1'
#
loop_
_entity.id
_entity.type
_entity.pdbx_description
1 polymer ?
#
loop_
_entity_poly.entity_id
_entity_poly.type
_entity_poly.pdbx_seq_one_letter_code
_entity_poly.pdbx_strand_id
1 'polypeptide(L)'
;MARSLKEQLYRVLRDAIDAGRLEPGLVLLEGHIAEHFCMSRSPVRQTLSRLHEEGAICRFEGRGYQVGPRPGEIVRRSLGTGDFSASRIERTDTWRTFAEGVERDVVLCSMKGRFELNELQLARALSVSRSLTHRILLYLQSIGVVEKVKYSSWTVVPLDDARLRDLYQARRQLEPYMMTRAAEALEDAEIRRYLQRLDDAARAYPQVPSARLDALENDLHHEALARGNNAEIMTMLQRTRPILLISKHLLGSSIALPSVAPFFDEHRHVFDKALARDGGAAGRALDEHLARSEAQVQARLSDFREAGAIDVPNYLREVAPS
;
A
#
# COMPACT_ATOMS: atom_id res chain seq x y z
N MET A 1 -3.21 15.83 -6.54
CA MET A 1 -3.76 15.45 -5.21
C MET A 1 -4.95 14.52 -5.41
N ALA A 2 -4.94 13.36 -4.74
CA ALA A 2 -6.08 12.44 -4.76
C ALA A 2 -7.29 13.09 -4.06
N ARG A 3 -8.47 13.02 -4.69
CA ARG A 3 -9.71 13.66 -4.20
C ARG A 3 -10.37 12.76 -3.15
N SER A 4 -10.88 13.34 -2.07
CA SER A 4 -11.57 12.58 -1.01
C SER A 4 -12.82 11.88 -1.55
N LEU A 5 -13.24 10.76 -0.94
CA LEU A 5 -14.47 10.04 -1.33
C LEU A 5 -15.72 10.94 -1.30
N LYS A 6 -15.79 11.88 -0.35
CA LYS A 6 -16.85 12.90 -0.28
C LYS A 6 -16.83 13.81 -1.52
N GLU A 7 -15.65 14.27 -1.91
CA GLU A 7 -15.48 15.17 -3.05
C GLU A 7 -15.74 14.47 -4.40
N GLN A 8 -15.40 13.18 -4.48
CA GLN A 8 -15.75 12.35 -5.63
C GLN A 8 -17.26 12.12 -5.71
N LEU A 9 -17.91 11.72 -4.61
CA LEU A 9 -19.36 11.55 -4.55
C LEU A 9 -20.10 12.85 -4.89
N TYR A 10 -19.62 13.99 -4.35
CA TYR A 10 -20.19 15.30 -4.65
C TYR A 10 -20.18 15.59 -6.15
N ARG A 11 -19.05 15.41 -6.84
CA ARG A 11 -18.99 15.62 -8.29
C ARG A 11 -19.90 14.68 -9.05
N VAL A 12 -19.89 13.38 -8.71
CA VAL A 12 -20.74 12.41 -9.40
C VAL A 12 -22.22 12.78 -9.28
N LEU A 13 -22.68 13.16 -8.09
CA LEU A 13 -24.06 13.60 -7.88
C LEU A 13 -24.34 14.95 -8.57
N ARG A 14 -23.43 15.91 -8.48
CA ARG A 14 -23.56 17.24 -9.09
C ARG A 14 -23.63 17.13 -10.61
N ASP A 15 -22.69 16.41 -11.22
CA ASP A 15 -22.64 16.17 -12.66
C ASP A 15 -23.89 15.42 -13.15
N ALA A 16 -24.46 14.52 -12.33
CA ALA A 16 -25.69 13.81 -12.70
C ALA A 16 -26.94 14.69 -12.61
N ILE A 17 -27.00 15.62 -11.65
CA ILE A 17 -28.04 16.64 -11.55
C ILE A 17 -27.93 17.64 -12.71
N ASP A 18 -26.73 18.17 -12.96
CA ASP A 18 -26.49 19.18 -14.00
C ASP A 18 -26.71 18.62 -15.41
N ALA A 19 -26.40 17.33 -15.62
CA ALA A 19 -26.70 16.63 -16.88
C ALA A 19 -28.17 16.16 -16.99
N GLY A 20 -29.01 16.40 -15.98
CA GLY A 20 -30.43 16.02 -15.99
C GLY A 20 -30.70 14.50 -15.88
N ARG A 21 -29.69 13.70 -15.54
CA ARG A 21 -29.85 12.25 -15.32
C ARG A 21 -30.50 11.92 -13.98
N LEU A 22 -30.27 12.77 -12.99
CA LEU A 22 -31.11 12.84 -11.80
C LEU A 22 -32.15 13.92 -12.07
N GLU A 23 -33.38 13.51 -12.35
CA GLU A 23 -34.42 14.42 -12.82
C GLU A 23 -34.90 15.35 -11.69
N PRO A 24 -35.32 16.60 -12.01
CA PRO A 24 -35.99 17.46 -11.05
C PRO A 24 -37.17 16.74 -10.40
N GLY A 25 -37.28 16.85 -9.08
CA GLY A 25 -38.32 16.17 -8.32
C GLY A 25 -37.93 14.77 -7.80
N LEU A 26 -36.80 14.19 -8.23
CA LEU A 26 -36.32 12.89 -7.77
C LEU A 26 -35.93 12.90 -6.29
N VAL A 27 -36.40 11.89 -5.55
CA VAL A 27 -36.08 11.73 -4.13
C VAL A 27 -34.74 11.01 -3.94
N LEU A 28 -33.79 11.69 -3.31
CA LEU A 28 -32.50 11.16 -2.89
C LEU A 28 -32.53 10.72 -1.43
N LEU A 29 -32.30 9.42 -1.21
CA LEU A 29 -32.20 8.82 0.12
C LEU A 29 -30.75 8.47 0.44
N GLU A 30 -30.30 8.86 1.65
CA GLU A 30 -28.94 8.54 2.13
C GLU A 30 -28.61 7.04 2.04
N GLY A 31 -29.57 6.18 2.41
CA GLY A 31 -29.41 4.73 2.38
C GLY A 31 -29.16 4.19 0.98
N HIS A 32 -29.98 4.62 0.00
CA HIS A 32 -29.85 4.14 -1.38
C HIS A 32 -28.55 4.62 -2.03
N ILE A 33 -28.13 5.86 -1.76
CA ILE A 33 -26.85 6.38 -2.26
C ILE A 33 -25.68 5.63 -1.60
N ALA A 34 -25.76 5.38 -0.29
CA ALA A 34 -24.75 4.61 0.43
C ALA A 34 -24.59 3.18 -0.14
N GLU A 35 -25.70 2.50 -0.43
CA GLU A 35 -25.72 1.16 -1.02
C GLU A 35 -25.17 1.19 -2.45
N HIS A 36 -25.64 2.13 -3.29
CA HIS A 36 -25.25 2.21 -4.70
C HIS A 36 -23.74 2.44 -4.88
N PHE A 37 -23.13 3.28 -4.02
CA PHE A 37 -21.70 3.59 -4.08
C PHE A 37 -20.85 2.76 -3.11
N CYS A 38 -21.44 1.79 -2.40
CA CYS A 38 -20.79 1.02 -1.34
C CYS A 38 -20.06 1.92 -0.32
N MET A 39 -20.69 3.00 0.13
CA MET A 39 -20.13 3.96 1.09
C MET A 39 -20.86 3.90 2.44
N SER A 40 -20.23 4.37 3.51
CA SER A 40 -20.95 4.57 4.78
C SER A 40 -21.87 5.79 4.67
N ARG A 41 -22.90 5.87 5.52
CA ARG A 41 -23.88 6.99 5.49
C ARG A 41 -23.28 8.35 5.83
N SER A 42 -22.16 8.39 6.56
CA SER A 42 -21.51 9.64 6.99
C SER A 42 -21.05 10.55 5.82
N PRO A 43 -20.21 10.09 4.87
CA PRO A 43 -19.82 10.88 3.70
C PRO A 43 -21.00 11.19 2.76
N VAL A 44 -22.01 10.31 2.69
CA VAL A 44 -23.23 10.55 1.91
C VAL A 44 -24.02 11.73 2.48
N ARG A 45 -24.28 11.70 3.79
CA ARG A 45 -24.99 12.79 4.49
C ARG A 45 -24.27 14.13 4.33
N GLN A 46 -22.95 14.15 4.51
CA GLN A 46 -22.15 15.37 4.32
C GLN A 46 -22.21 15.90 2.89
N THR A 47 -22.30 15.02 1.89
CA THR A 47 -22.40 15.40 0.49
C THR A 47 -23.77 15.97 0.17
N LEU A 48 -24.85 15.33 0.65
CA LEU A 48 -26.21 15.83 0.49
C LEU A 48 -26.42 17.17 1.21
N SER A 49 -25.87 17.35 2.42
CA SER A 49 -25.90 18.64 3.11
C SER A 49 -25.27 19.76 2.27
N ARG A 50 -24.10 19.52 1.67
CA ARG A 50 -23.45 20.49 0.79
C ARG A 50 -24.29 20.80 -0.45
N LEU A 51 -24.81 19.77 -1.14
CA LEU A 51 -25.67 19.97 -2.30
C LEU A 51 -26.95 20.74 -1.95
N HIS A 52 -27.44 20.57 -0.73
CA HIS A 52 -28.60 21.30 -0.22
C HIS A 52 -28.28 22.78 0.04
N GLU A 53 -27.17 23.07 0.69
CA GLU A 53 -26.67 24.44 0.92
C GLU A 53 -26.45 25.19 -0.39
N GLU A 54 -25.99 24.50 -1.44
CA GLU A 54 -25.77 25.04 -2.78
C GLU A 54 -27.06 25.12 -3.63
N GLY A 55 -28.22 24.69 -3.10
CA GLY A 55 -29.50 24.75 -3.79
C GLY A 55 -29.66 23.76 -4.95
N ALA A 56 -28.79 22.75 -5.05
CA ALA A 56 -28.91 21.67 -6.04
C ALA A 56 -30.07 20.71 -5.69
N ILE A 57 -30.32 20.57 -4.39
CA ILE A 57 -31.37 19.72 -3.83
C ILE A 57 -32.07 20.46 -2.68
N CYS A 58 -33.32 20.14 -2.40
CA CYS A 58 -34.10 20.76 -1.33
C CYS A 58 -34.71 19.72 -0.38
N ARG A 59 -35.17 20.18 0.78
CA ARG A 59 -36.01 19.37 1.67
C ARG A 59 -37.45 19.39 1.14
N PHE A 60 -38.22 18.35 1.43
CA PHE A 60 -39.63 18.23 1.06
C PHE A 60 -40.40 17.52 2.19
N GLU A 61 -41.73 17.40 2.06
CA GLU A 61 -42.54 16.62 3.00
C GLU A 61 -42.29 15.11 2.84
N GLY A 62 -41.27 14.63 3.54
CA GLY A 62 -40.85 13.22 3.52
C GLY A 62 -39.44 12.98 4.05
N ARG A 63 -38.91 11.78 3.80
CA ARG A 63 -37.53 11.41 4.14
C ARG A 63 -36.61 11.67 2.95
N GLY A 64 -35.44 12.25 3.21
CA GLY A 64 -34.39 12.49 2.21
C GLY A 64 -34.33 13.93 1.71
N TYR A 65 -33.90 14.09 0.47
CA TYR A 65 -33.86 15.33 -0.28
C TYR A 65 -34.54 15.15 -1.64
N GLN A 66 -34.99 16.22 -2.26
CA GLN A 66 -35.55 16.25 -3.61
C GLN A 66 -34.60 17.01 -4.53
N VAL A 67 -34.37 16.52 -5.75
CA VAL A 67 -33.55 17.21 -6.75
C VAL A 67 -34.24 18.49 -7.21
N GLY A 68 -33.50 19.60 -7.20
CA GLY A 68 -33.98 20.92 -7.53
C GLY A 68 -33.91 21.91 -6.35
N PRO A 69 -34.00 23.22 -6.64
CA PRO A 69 -33.82 24.26 -5.63
C PRO A 69 -35.03 24.43 -4.70
N ARG A 70 -36.21 23.92 -5.09
CA ARG A 70 -37.47 24.06 -4.36
C ARG A 70 -38.30 22.79 -4.47
N PRO A 71 -39.16 22.50 -3.48
CA PRO A 71 -40.04 21.34 -3.53
C PRO A 71 -40.95 21.39 -4.76
N GLY A 72 -41.08 20.25 -5.44
CA GLY A 72 -41.91 20.09 -6.64
C GLY A 72 -42.60 18.73 -6.68
N GLU A 73 -43.04 18.32 -7.87
CA GLU A 73 -43.61 16.98 -8.08
C GLU A 73 -42.64 15.88 -7.64
N ILE A 74 -43.12 14.94 -6.82
CA ILE A 74 -42.26 13.95 -6.19
C ILE A 74 -42.09 12.75 -7.11
N VAL A 75 -40.86 12.52 -7.57
CA VAL A 75 -40.47 11.35 -8.34
C VAL A 75 -39.78 10.34 -7.42
N ARG A 76 -40.34 9.14 -7.30
CA ARG A 76 -39.76 8.03 -6.52
C ARG A 76 -39.37 6.88 -7.45
N ARG A 77 -38.07 6.72 -7.69
CA ARG A 77 -37.51 5.55 -8.36
C ARG A 77 -36.18 5.17 -7.74
N SER A 78 -35.77 3.92 -7.96
CA SER A 78 -34.43 3.46 -7.58
C SER A 78 -33.36 4.10 -8.46
N LEU A 79 -32.19 4.33 -7.88
CA LEU A 79 -31.01 4.79 -8.61
C LEU A 79 -30.39 3.63 -9.38
N GLY A 80 -30.27 3.78 -10.70
CA GLY A 80 -29.65 2.82 -11.61
C GLY A 80 -28.23 3.22 -11.98
N THR A 81 -27.46 2.29 -12.54
CA THR A 81 -26.09 2.55 -13.02
C THR A 81 -26.04 3.58 -14.15
N GLY A 82 -27.12 3.71 -14.94
CA GLY A 82 -27.25 4.71 -16.00
C GLY A 82 -27.44 6.16 -15.52
N ASP A 83 -27.77 6.36 -14.24
CA ASP A 83 -27.95 7.71 -13.67
C ASP A 83 -26.62 8.44 -13.48
N PHE A 84 -25.50 7.70 -13.44
CA PHE A 84 -24.18 8.23 -13.12
C PHE A 84 -23.21 8.09 -14.29
N SER A 85 -22.25 9.00 -14.36
CA SER A 85 -21.19 8.93 -15.38
C SER A 85 -20.27 7.75 -15.08
N ALA A 86 -19.63 7.19 -16.10
CA ALA A 86 -18.64 6.12 -15.96
C ALA A 86 -17.41 6.52 -15.11
N SER A 87 -17.33 7.76 -14.64
CA SER A 87 -16.46 8.20 -13.54
C SER A 87 -16.74 7.37 -12.29
N ARG A 88 -16.08 6.21 -12.19
CA ARG A 88 -16.08 5.35 -11.02
C ARG A 88 -15.61 6.22 -9.86
N ILE A 89 -16.33 6.19 -8.73
CA ILE A 89 -15.73 6.63 -7.47
C ILE A 89 -14.54 5.72 -7.26
N GLU A 90 -13.36 6.24 -7.59
CA GLU A 90 -12.14 5.58 -7.26
C GLU A 90 -12.07 5.61 -5.75
N ARG A 91 -12.31 4.45 -5.13
CA ARG A 91 -11.65 4.11 -3.87
C ARG A 91 -10.15 4.06 -4.16
N THR A 92 -9.57 5.19 -4.54
CA THR A 92 -8.15 5.42 -4.45
C THR A 92 -7.85 5.11 -3.00
N ASP A 93 -7.04 4.09 -2.77
CA ASP A 93 -6.48 3.71 -1.49
C ASP A 93 -5.60 4.86 -0.98
N THR A 94 -6.21 6.02 -0.70
CA THR A 94 -5.55 7.24 -0.21
C THR A 94 -4.77 6.94 1.05
N TRP A 95 -5.24 5.97 1.83
CA TRP A 95 -4.54 5.43 2.99
C TRP A 95 -3.22 4.73 2.66
N ARG A 96 -3.06 4.09 1.49
CA ARG A 96 -1.78 3.48 1.06
C ARG A 96 -0.75 4.56 0.75
N THR A 97 -1.14 5.64 0.07
CA THR A 97 -0.24 6.78 -0.17
C THR A 97 0.21 7.42 1.14
N PHE A 98 -0.70 7.58 2.11
CA PHE A 98 -0.31 8.02 3.45
C PHE A 98 0.57 6.99 4.17
N ALA A 99 0.27 5.70 4.04
CA ALA A 99 1.06 4.63 4.65
C ALA A 99 2.48 4.56 4.08
N GLU A 100 2.70 4.82 2.80
CA GLU A 100 4.03 4.81 2.17
C GLU A 100 4.97 5.87 2.78
N GLY A 101 4.45 7.07 3.05
CA GLY A 101 5.22 8.12 3.72
C GLY A 101 5.60 7.72 5.16
N VAL A 102 4.63 7.22 5.93
CA VAL A 102 4.88 6.77 7.31
C VAL A 102 5.79 5.52 7.34
N GLU A 103 5.64 4.62 6.38
CA GLU A 103 6.49 3.44 6.21
C GLU A 103 7.94 3.86 6.01
N ARG A 104 8.21 4.84 5.13
CA ARG A 104 9.55 5.39 4.93
C ARG A 104 10.12 5.90 6.25
N ASP A 105 9.39 6.76 6.94
CA ASP A 105 9.86 7.39 8.19
C ASP A 105 10.15 6.34 9.27
N VAL A 106 9.23 5.40 9.47
CA VAL A 106 9.37 4.30 10.44
C VAL A 106 10.53 3.37 10.09
N VAL A 107 10.71 3.00 8.83
CA VAL A 107 11.80 2.12 8.40
C VAL A 107 13.15 2.79 8.61
N LEU A 108 13.29 4.07 8.20
CA LEU A 108 14.52 4.84 8.43
C LEU A 108 14.86 4.94 9.92
N CYS A 109 13.88 5.24 10.77
CA CYS A 109 14.04 5.26 12.22
C CYS A 109 14.38 3.87 12.81
N SER A 110 13.75 2.80 12.30
CA SER A 110 14.00 1.43 12.79
C SER A 110 15.45 1.00 12.63
N MET A 111 16.14 1.54 11.62
CA MET A 111 17.55 1.26 11.38
C MET A 111 18.45 2.02 12.36
N LYS A 112 18.04 3.19 12.84
CA LYS A 112 18.82 4.02 13.78
C LYS A 112 18.68 3.61 15.24
N GLY A 113 17.53 3.08 15.65
CA GLY A 113 17.34 2.68 17.03
C GLY A 113 15.88 2.48 17.41
N ARG A 114 15.59 2.72 18.69
CA ARG A 114 14.25 2.59 19.27
C ARG A 114 13.53 3.92 19.20
N PHE A 115 12.32 3.90 18.64
CA PHE A 115 11.46 5.07 18.57
C PHE A 115 10.07 4.74 19.08
N GLU A 116 9.47 5.68 19.78
CA GLU A 116 8.03 5.68 20.04
C GLU A 116 7.30 6.40 18.92
N LEU A 117 6.14 5.87 18.53
CA LEU A 117 5.23 6.50 17.58
C LEU A 117 4.00 7.01 18.31
N ASN A 118 3.74 8.31 18.18
CA ASN A 118 2.57 8.97 18.75
C ASN A 118 1.43 9.02 17.72
N GLU A 119 0.40 8.19 17.93
CA GLU A 119 -0.76 8.10 17.03
C GLU A 119 -1.51 9.43 16.85
N LEU A 120 -1.61 10.25 17.91
CA LEU A 120 -2.30 11.55 17.84
C LEU A 120 -1.51 12.57 17.02
N GLN A 121 -0.18 12.59 17.18
CA GLN A 121 0.70 13.45 16.38
C GLN A 121 0.72 12.99 14.93
N LEU A 122 0.74 11.68 14.67
CA LEU A 122 0.67 11.13 13.31
C LEU A 122 -0.62 11.55 12.60
N ALA A 123 -1.77 11.42 13.28
CA ALA A 123 -3.07 11.86 12.74
C ALA A 123 -3.07 13.34 12.36
N ARG A 124 -2.45 14.20 13.18
CA ARG A 124 -2.30 15.64 12.92
C ARG A 124 -1.34 15.91 11.76
N ALA A 125 -0.18 15.26 11.73
CA ALA A 125 0.82 15.44 10.68
C ALA A 125 0.27 15.08 9.30
N LEU A 126 -0.49 13.99 9.20
CA LEU A 126 -1.13 13.57 7.95
C LEU A 126 -2.43 14.32 7.64
N SER A 127 -2.97 15.10 8.60
CA SER A 127 -4.30 15.72 8.51
C SER A 127 -5.42 14.70 8.22
N VAL A 128 -5.39 13.54 8.88
CA VAL A 128 -6.36 12.45 8.70
C VAL A 128 -7.09 12.07 9.99
N SER A 129 -8.17 11.28 9.86
CA SER A 129 -8.93 10.82 11.03
C SER A 129 -8.15 9.80 11.87
N ARG A 130 -8.50 9.69 13.16
CA ARG A 130 -7.94 8.66 14.06
C ARG A 130 -8.18 7.24 13.53
N SER A 131 -9.36 6.97 12.97
CA SER A 131 -9.66 5.65 12.38
C SER A 131 -8.77 5.33 11.18
N LEU A 132 -8.44 6.32 10.34
CA LEU A 132 -7.52 6.12 9.22
C LEU A 132 -6.08 5.92 9.71
N THR A 133 -5.66 6.72 10.69
CA THR A 133 -4.35 6.59 11.34
C THR A 133 -4.18 5.20 11.95
N HIS A 134 -5.20 4.74 12.70
CA HIS A 134 -5.21 3.41 13.29
C HIS A 134 -5.09 2.32 12.23
N ARG A 135 -5.79 2.45 11.08
CA ARG A 135 -5.66 1.52 9.96
C ARG A 135 -4.24 1.48 9.38
N ILE A 136 -3.58 2.63 9.23
CA ILE A 136 -2.17 2.71 8.79
C ILE A 136 -1.28 1.98 9.80
N LEU A 137 -1.47 2.20 11.10
CA LEU A 137 -0.67 1.56 12.15
C LEU A 137 -0.89 0.05 12.22
N LEU A 138 -2.11 -0.44 12.03
CA LEU A 138 -2.38 -1.87 11.91
C LEU A 138 -1.70 -2.48 10.68
N TYR A 139 -1.64 -1.76 9.56
CA TYR A 139 -0.89 -2.20 8.39
C TYR A 139 0.61 -2.26 8.67
N LEU A 140 1.20 -1.20 9.21
CA LEU A 140 2.62 -1.16 9.60
C LEU A 140 2.96 -2.25 10.63
N GLN A 141 2.02 -2.54 11.53
CA GLN A 141 2.15 -3.65 12.47
C GLN A 141 2.11 -5.00 11.76
N SER A 142 1.23 -5.19 10.78
CA SER A 142 1.11 -6.44 10.04
C SER A 142 2.39 -6.81 9.28
N ILE A 143 3.13 -5.81 8.81
CA ILE A 143 4.44 -5.98 8.15
C ILE A 143 5.61 -5.93 9.16
N GLY A 144 5.34 -5.78 10.45
CA GLY A 144 6.34 -5.88 11.52
C GLY A 144 7.22 -4.64 11.73
N VAL A 145 6.92 -3.48 11.15
CA VAL A 145 7.77 -2.27 11.37
C VAL A 145 7.39 -1.49 12.63
N VAL A 146 6.15 -1.64 13.11
CA VAL A 146 5.72 -1.12 14.42
C VAL A 146 5.05 -2.20 15.25
N GLU A 147 4.98 -2.00 16.55
CA GLU A 147 4.22 -2.84 17.46
C GLU A 147 3.47 -2.00 18.49
N LYS A 148 2.48 -2.62 19.13
CA LYS A 148 1.67 -1.98 20.16
C LYS A 148 2.11 -2.48 21.51
N VAL A 149 2.53 -1.57 22.40
CA VAL A 149 3.03 -1.94 23.73
C VAL A 149 1.89 -1.96 24.75
N LYS A 150 1.31 -0.81 25.14
CA LYS A 150 0.17 -0.71 26.08
C LYS A 150 -0.70 0.52 25.81
N TYR A 151 -2.01 0.46 26.10
CA TYR A 151 -2.95 1.61 26.17
C TYR A 151 -2.81 2.72 25.10
N SER A 152 -2.54 2.35 23.84
CA SER A 152 -2.37 3.26 22.68
C SER A 152 -0.95 3.81 22.43
N SER A 153 0.08 3.27 23.08
CA SER A 153 1.47 3.51 22.70
C SER A 153 1.91 2.53 21.60
N TRP A 154 2.51 3.10 20.55
CA TRP A 154 3.13 2.36 19.45
C TRP A 154 4.64 2.57 19.53
N THR A 155 5.39 1.53 19.19
CA THR A 155 6.85 1.59 19.08
C THR A 155 7.27 1.13 17.71
N VAL A 156 8.31 1.76 17.18
CA VAL A 156 9.04 1.28 16.00
C VAL A 156 9.86 0.08 16.44
N VAL A 157 9.69 -1.05 15.76
CA VAL A 157 10.45 -2.26 16.08
C VAL A 157 11.85 -2.09 15.45
N PRO A 158 12.94 -2.03 16.24
CA PRO A 158 14.28 -1.82 15.69
C PRO A 158 14.65 -2.90 14.69
N LEU A 159 15.34 -2.53 13.63
CA LEU A 159 15.90 -3.45 12.65
C LEU A 159 17.41 -3.51 12.89
N ASP A 160 17.78 -4.14 13.99
CA ASP A 160 19.19 -4.45 14.35
C ASP A 160 19.73 -5.64 13.55
N ASP A 161 21.03 -5.93 13.67
CA ASP A 161 21.66 -7.02 12.90
C ASP A 161 21.16 -8.40 13.33
N ALA A 162 20.80 -8.58 14.61
CA ALA A 162 20.27 -9.85 15.08
C ALA A 162 18.90 -10.12 14.44
N ARG A 163 18.01 -9.13 14.48
CA ARG A 163 16.71 -9.22 13.85
C ARG A 163 16.80 -9.37 12.33
N LEU A 164 17.73 -8.67 11.68
CA LEU A 164 17.95 -8.82 10.24
C LEU A 164 18.28 -10.29 9.89
N ARG A 165 19.21 -10.90 10.62
CA ARG A 165 19.57 -12.32 10.45
C ARG A 165 18.39 -13.24 10.70
N ASP A 166 17.63 -13.04 11.79
CA ASP A 166 16.47 -13.88 12.11
C ASP A 166 15.40 -13.82 10.99
N LEU A 167 15.15 -12.63 10.44
CA LEU A 167 14.21 -12.45 9.33
C LEU A 167 14.72 -13.13 8.05
N TYR A 168 16.01 -13.08 7.74
CA TYR A 168 16.60 -13.79 6.60
C TYR A 168 16.56 -15.31 6.79
N GLN A 169 16.83 -15.82 7.99
CA GLN A 169 16.70 -17.25 8.31
C GLN A 169 15.28 -17.74 8.03
N ALA A 170 14.25 -16.99 8.47
CA ALA A 170 12.87 -17.33 8.18
C ALA A 170 12.59 -17.36 6.67
N ARG A 171 13.05 -16.35 5.91
CA ARG A 171 12.85 -16.29 4.46
C ARG A 171 13.56 -17.43 3.73
N ARG A 172 14.78 -17.80 4.13
CA ARG A 172 15.51 -18.93 3.53
C ARG A 172 14.85 -20.28 3.77
N GLN A 173 14.09 -20.45 4.86
CA GLN A 173 13.29 -21.67 5.06
C GLN A 173 11.98 -21.67 4.27
N LEU A 174 11.36 -20.49 4.08
CA LEU A 174 10.01 -20.40 3.55
C LEU A 174 9.94 -20.08 2.04
N GLU A 175 10.74 -19.14 1.54
CA GLU A 175 10.63 -18.69 0.15
C GLU A 175 11.12 -19.72 -0.87
N PRO A 176 12.26 -20.41 -0.69
CA PRO A 176 12.68 -21.47 -1.62
C PRO A 176 11.63 -22.57 -1.77
N TYR A 177 10.97 -22.94 -0.67
CA TYR A 177 9.85 -23.88 -0.68
C TYR A 177 8.67 -23.34 -1.49
N MET A 178 8.28 -22.09 -1.26
CA MET A 178 7.19 -21.44 -2.00
C MET A 178 7.52 -21.30 -3.50
N MET A 179 8.76 -20.97 -3.85
CA MET A 179 9.20 -20.83 -5.24
C MET A 179 9.21 -22.18 -5.97
N THR A 180 9.64 -23.24 -5.28
CA THR A 180 9.59 -24.61 -5.84
C THR A 180 8.17 -24.96 -6.29
N ARG A 181 7.16 -24.65 -5.45
CA ARG A 181 5.75 -24.86 -5.78
C ARG A 181 5.23 -23.87 -6.82
N ALA A 182 5.64 -22.60 -6.73
CA ALA A 182 5.21 -21.57 -7.66
C ALA A 182 5.67 -21.86 -9.10
N ALA A 183 6.87 -22.42 -9.29
CA ALA A 183 7.40 -22.79 -10.60
C ALA A 183 6.53 -23.82 -11.35
N GLU A 184 5.78 -24.65 -10.62
CA GLU A 184 4.82 -25.59 -11.21
C GLU A 184 3.51 -24.90 -11.62
N ALA A 185 3.09 -23.86 -10.87
CA ALA A 185 1.80 -23.21 -11.02
C ALA A 185 1.80 -21.96 -11.92
N LEU A 186 2.94 -21.26 -12.02
CA LEU A 186 3.09 -20.06 -12.84
C LEU A 186 2.90 -20.36 -14.33
N GLU A 187 2.21 -19.50 -15.07
CA GLU A 187 2.16 -19.64 -16.52
C GLU A 187 3.46 -19.16 -17.17
N ASP A 188 3.87 -19.80 -18.28
CA ASP A 188 5.04 -19.37 -19.05
C ASP A 188 4.98 -17.88 -19.43
N ALA A 189 3.79 -17.39 -19.76
CA ALA A 189 3.54 -15.99 -20.09
C ALA A 189 3.80 -15.05 -18.91
N GLU A 190 3.45 -15.46 -17.69
CA GLU A 190 3.75 -14.70 -16.47
C GLU A 190 5.24 -14.63 -16.21
N ILE A 191 5.96 -15.75 -16.34
CA ILE A 191 7.41 -15.79 -16.12
C ILE A 191 8.14 -14.93 -17.15
N ARG A 192 7.76 -15.02 -18.44
CA ARG A 192 8.32 -14.17 -19.50
C ARG A 192 8.03 -12.68 -19.25
N ARG A 193 6.89 -12.33 -18.65
CA ARG A 193 6.59 -10.96 -18.24
C ARG A 193 7.54 -10.47 -17.14
N TYR A 194 7.84 -11.30 -16.14
CA TYR A 194 8.84 -10.94 -15.10
C TYR A 194 10.24 -10.75 -15.69
N LEU A 195 10.68 -11.67 -16.55
CA LEU A 195 11.96 -11.58 -17.26
C LEU A 195 12.06 -10.30 -18.10
N GLN A 196 11.02 -9.96 -18.87
CA GLN A 196 11.00 -8.73 -19.67
C GLN A 196 11.12 -7.47 -18.80
N ARG A 197 10.42 -7.43 -17.66
CA ARG A 197 10.47 -6.30 -16.73
C ARG A 197 11.87 -6.12 -16.12
N LEU A 198 12.55 -7.23 -15.80
CA LEU A 198 13.95 -7.23 -15.35
C LEU A 198 14.87 -6.68 -16.44
N ASP A 199 14.77 -7.19 -17.68
CA ASP A 199 15.61 -6.77 -18.80
C ASP A 199 15.43 -5.29 -19.15
N ASP A 200 14.19 -4.80 -19.13
CA ASP A 200 13.89 -3.39 -19.38
C ASP A 200 14.48 -2.48 -18.30
N ALA A 201 14.41 -2.90 -17.03
CA ALA A 201 14.98 -2.14 -15.94
C ALA A 201 16.51 -2.19 -15.93
N ALA A 202 17.11 -3.34 -16.21
CA ALA A 202 18.56 -3.51 -16.30
C ALA A 202 19.16 -2.61 -17.39
N ARG A 203 18.51 -2.49 -18.55
CA ARG A 203 18.96 -1.59 -19.64
C ARG A 203 18.91 -0.10 -19.30
N ALA A 204 17.95 0.28 -18.45
CA ALA A 204 17.78 1.67 -18.03
C ALA A 204 18.59 2.01 -16.76
N TYR A 205 19.28 1.04 -16.16
CA TYR A 205 20.04 1.23 -14.94
C TYR A 205 21.33 2.03 -15.20
N PRO A 206 21.71 2.98 -14.32
CA PRO A 206 21.12 3.33 -13.02
C PRO A 206 19.98 4.36 -13.09
N GLN A 207 19.56 4.84 -14.27
CA GLN A 207 18.47 5.82 -14.42
C GLN A 207 17.06 5.18 -14.32
N VAL A 208 16.88 4.29 -13.34
CA VAL A 208 15.60 3.63 -13.05
C VAL A 208 14.97 4.24 -11.78
N PRO A 209 13.67 4.58 -11.80
CA PRO A 209 12.96 5.02 -10.59
C PRO A 209 12.96 3.95 -9.50
N SER A 210 13.20 4.32 -8.23
CA SER A 210 13.19 3.37 -7.10
C SER A 210 11.89 2.56 -7.00
N ALA A 211 10.74 3.15 -7.34
CA ALA A 211 9.45 2.46 -7.37
C ALA A 211 9.44 1.28 -8.37
N ARG A 212 10.20 1.36 -9.47
CA ARG A 212 10.34 0.27 -10.43
C ARG A 212 11.23 -0.85 -9.87
N LEU A 213 12.26 -0.52 -9.09
CA LEU A 213 13.08 -1.52 -8.39
C LEU A 213 12.26 -2.24 -7.31
N ASP A 214 11.50 -1.50 -6.50
CA ASP A 214 10.57 -2.06 -5.49
C ASP A 214 9.54 -3.00 -6.13
N ALA A 215 9.04 -2.66 -7.32
CA ALA A 215 8.11 -3.51 -8.04
C ALA A 215 8.75 -4.83 -8.54
N LEU A 216 10.05 -4.85 -8.84
CA LEU A 216 10.78 -6.08 -9.22
C LEU A 216 11.03 -6.97 -8.00
N GLU A 217 11.39 -6.37 -6.87
CA GLU A 217 11.49 -7.08 -5.58
C GLU A 217 10.14 -7.73 -5.21
N ASN A 218 9.04 -6.99 -5.38
CA ASN A 218 7.69 -7.52 -5.12
C ASN A 218 7.27 -8.60 -6.13
N ASP A 219 7.69 -8.51 -7.40
CA ASP A 219 7.43 -9.54 -8.40
C ASP A 219 8.02 -10.90 -7.95
N LEU A 220 9.27 -10.92 -7.48
CA LEU A 220 9.92 -12.16 -7.05
C LEU A 220 9.44 -12.61 -5.67
N HIS A 221 9.51 -11.74 -4.66
CA HIS A 221 9.34 -12.11 -3.26
C HIS A 221 7.88 -12.08 -2.77
N HIS A 222 6.92 -11.74 -3.64
CA HIS A 222 5.52 -11.74 -3.28
C HIS A 222 4.64 -12.33 -4.39
N GLU A 223 4.61 -11.72 -5.59
CA GLU A 223 3.66 -12.11 -6.65
C GLU A 223 3.94 -13.52 -7.18
N ALA A 224 5.21 -13.84 -7.48
CA ALA A 224 5.59 -15.17 -7.91
C ALA A 224 5.36 -16.21 -6.79
N LEU A 225 5.82 -15.93 -5.57
CA LEU A 225 5.66 -16.85 -4.43
C LEU A 225 4.20 -17.12 -4.09
N ALA A 226 3.29 -16.16 -4.27
CA ALA A 226 1.87 -16.35 -4.02
C ALA A 226 1.27 -17.51 -4.86
N ARG A 227 1.86 -17.82 -6.03
CA ARG A 227 1.46 -18.97 -6.86
C ARG A 227 1.79 -20.32 -6.23
N GLY A 228 2.64 -20.36 -5.20
CA GLY A 228 2.93 -21.57 -4.42
C GLY A 228 1.74 -22.08 -3.58
N ASN A 229 0.62 -21.35 -3.54
CA ASN A 229 -0.66 -21.75 -2.94
C ASN A 229 -0.55 -22.23 -1.48
N ASN A 230 0.02 -21.37 -0.63
CA ASN A 230 0.01 -21.52 0.82
C ASN A 230 -0.13 -20.14 1.50
N ALA A 231 -1.37 -19.80 1.85
CA ALA A 231 -1.70 -18.48 2.42
C ALA A 231 -1.09 -18.27 3.82
N GLU A 232 -0.87 -19.33 4.59
CA GLU A 232 -0.25 -19.23 5.91
C GLU A 232 1.23 -18.86 5.81
N ILE A 233 1.96 -19.47 4.86
CA ILE A 233 3.35 -19.08 4.60
C ILE A 233 3.43 -17.65 4.08
N MET A 234 2.52 -17.24 3.18
CA MET A 234 2.48 -15.84 2.72
C MET A 234 2.23 -14.86 3.87
N THR A 235 1.36 -15.23 4.83
CA THR A 235 1.10 -14.43 6.04
C THR A 235 2.34 -14.35 6.94
N MET A 236 3.10 -15.45 7.08
CA MET A 236 4.38 -15.44 7.81
C MET A 236 5.42 -14.57 7.10
N LEU A 237 5.55 -14.70 5.78
CA LEU A 237 6.47 -13.89 4.97
C LEU A 237 6.11 -12.40 4.99
N GLN A 238 4.84 -12.04 5.19
CA GLN A 238 4.46 -10.63 5.35
C GLN A 238 5.21 -9.95 6.52
N ARG A 239 5.53 -10.69 7.58
CA ARG A 239 6.29 -10.19 8.74
C ARG A 239 7.78 -9.97 8.46
N THR A 240 8.31 -10.50 7.37
CA THR A 240 9.72 -10.36 6.97
C THR A 240 9.94 -9.25 5.94
N ARG A 241 8.86 -8.58 5.52
CA ARG A 241 8.89 -7.43 4.60
C ARG A 241 9.83 -6.29 4.98
N PRO A 242 10.16 -5.99 6.26
CA PRO A 242 11.09 -4.91 6.61
C PRO A 242 12.44 -5.03 5.88
N ILE A 243 12.91 -6.24 5.57
CA ILE A 243 14.13 -6.47 4.78
C ILE A 243 14.07 -5.77 3.41
N LEU A 244 12.95 -5.92 2.70
CA LEU A 244 12.78 -5.33 1.36
C LEU A 244 12.65 -3.80 1.43
N LEU A 245 12.07 -3.31 2.53
CA LEU A 245 11.87 -1.88 2.73
C LEU A 245 13.17 -1.11 2.96
N ILE A 246 14.24 -1.76 3.46
CA ILE A 246 15.57 -1.14 3.57
C ILE A 246 16.03 -0.65 2.18
N SER A 247 16.12 -1.58 1.21
CA SER A 247 16.59 -1.25 -0.13
C SER A 247 15.68 -0.25 -0.83
N LYS A 248 14.35 -0.42 -0.69
CA LYS A 248 13.34 0.53 -1.22
C LYS A 248 13.57 1.96 -0.73
N HIS A 249 13.82 2.15 0.56
CA HIS A 249 13.86 3.49 1.18
C HIS A 249 15.25 4.11 1.22
N LEU A 250 16.32 3.32 1.06
CA LEU A 250 17.71 3.80 1.02
C LEU A 250 18.24 4.01 -0.41
N LEU A 251 17.99 3.10 -1.34
CA LEU A 251 18.61 3.14 -2.68
C LEU A 251 17.90 4.13 -3.61
N GLY A 252 18.68 5.03 -4.21
CA GLY A 252 18.19 6.10 -5.07
C GLY A 252 17.64 7.32 -4.31
N SER A 253 17.65 7.27 -2.98
CA SER A 253 17.15 8.34 -2.09
C SER A 253 18.26 8.83 -1.14
N SER A 254 18.62 8.01 -0.14
CA SER A 254 19.65 8.32 0.87
C SER A 254 21.03 7.82 0.45
N ILE A 255 21.08 6.81 -0.42
CA ILE A 255 22.28 6.19 -0.96
C ILE A 255 22.15 6.18 -2.48
N ALA A 256 23.19 6.63 -3.19
CA ALA A 256 23.22 6.54 -4.64
C ALA A 256 23.09 5.08 -5.10
N LEU A 257 22.44 4.86 -6.24
CA LEU A 257 22.40 3.53 -6.83
C LEU A 257 23.84 3.08 -7.17
N PRO A 258 24.23 1.84 -6.82
CA PRO A 258 25.55 1.34 -7.18
C PRO A 258 25.73 1.30 -8.70
N SER A 259 26.97 1.25 -9.18
CA SER A 259 27.25 1.18 -10.62
C SER A 259 26.83 -0.16 -11.23
N VAL A 260 26.80 -1.22 -10.42
CA VAL A 260 26.40 -2.56 -10.81
C VAL A 260 25.34 -3.05 -9.84
N ALA A 261 24.32 -3.73 -10.37
CA ALA A 261 23.20 -4.27 -9.63
C ALA A 261 23.09 -5.79 -9.87
N PRO A 262 23.82 -6.62 -9.10
CA PRO A 262 23.78 -8.07 -9.24
C PRO A 262 22.37 -8.66 -9.12
N PHE A 263 21.46 -7.97 -8.41
CA PHE A 263 20.10 -8.44 -8.19
C PHE A 263 19.33 -8.73 -9.49
N PHE A 264 19.59 -8.00 -10.60
CA PHE A 264 18.93 -8.26 -11.88
C PHE A 264 19.24 -9.66 -12.40
N ASP A 265 20.52 -10.02 -12.44
CA ASP A 265 20.99 -11.32 -12.91
C ASP A 265 20.55 -12.43 -11.94
N GLU A 266 20.52 -12.14 -10.65
CA GLU A 266 20.06 -13.07 -9.60
C GLU A 266 18.57 -13.39 -9.73
N HIS A 267 17.71 -12.38 -9.86
CA HIS A 267 16.27 -12.57 -10.06
C HIS A 267 15.99 -13.26 -11.38
N ARG A 268 16.69 -12.86 -12.44
CA ARG A 268 16.60 -13.52 -13.75
C ARG A 268 16.94 -15.00 -13.64
N HIS A 269 18.01 -15.34 -12.93
CA HIS A 269 18.42 -16.73 -12.75
C HIS A 269 17.31 -17.59 -12.12
N VAL A 270 16.61 -17.08 -11.10
CA VAL A 270 15.47 -17.77 -10.48
C VAL A 270 14.35 -18.01 -11.50
N PHE A 271 13.97 -16.97 -12.24
CA PHE A 271 12.91 -17.07 -13.24
C PHE A 271 13.27 -17.95 -14.43
N ASP A 272 14.53 -17.99 -14.87
CA ASP A 272 15.00 -18.90 -15.92
C ASP A 272 14.86 -20.38 -15.47
N LYS A 273 15.15 -20.70 -14.20
CA LYS A 273 14.91 -22.04 -13.64
C LYS A 273 13.42 -22.37 -13.54
N ALA A 274 12.61 -21.40 -13.13
CA ALA A 274 11.15 -21.56 -13.10
C ALA A 274 10.57 -21.78 -14.50
N LEU A 275 11.06 -21.06 -15.52
CA LEU A 275 10.64 -21.22 -16.92
C LEU A 275 11.01 -22.59 -17.48
N ALA A 276 12.16 -23.12 -17.07
CA ALA A 276 12.58 -24.48 -17.39
C ALA A 276 11.76 -25.57 -16.65
N ARG A 277 10.78 -25.17 -15.82
CA ARG A 277 9.94 -26.04 -15.00
C ARG A 277 10.72 -26.91 -14.01
N ASP A 278 11.93 -26.46 -13.64
CA ASP A 278 12.72 -27.08 -12.59
C ASP A 278 12.51 -26.31 -11.28
N GLY A 279 11.41 -26.64 -10.59
CA GLY A 279 11.05 -26.00 -9.32
C GLY A 279 12.14 -26.18 -8.26
N GLY A 280 12.79 -27.34 -8.21
CA GLY A 280 13.89 -27.58 -7.27
C GLY A 280 15.10 -26.67 -7.53
N ALA A 281 15.47 -26.46 -8.79
CA ALA A 281 16.52 -25.50 -9.14
C ALA A 281 16.09 -24.05 -8.92
N ALA A 282 14.83 -23.69 -9.17
CA ALA A 282 14.31 -22.35 -8.88
C ALA A 282 14.35 -22.04 -7.38
N GLY A 283 13.98 -23.00 -6.53
CA GLY A 283 14.09 -22.89 -5.08
C GLY A 283 15.54 -22.69 -4.63
N ARG A 284 16.49 -23.50 -5.10
CA ARG A 284 17.92 -23.34 -4.78
C ARG A 284 18.48 -21.99 -5.25
N ALA A 285 18.14 -21.57 -6.47
CA ALA A 285 18.54 -20.26 -6.99
C ALA A 285 18.04 -19.11 -6.09
N LEU A 286 16.81 -19.22 -5.58
CA LEU A 286 16.25 -18.21 -4.67
C LEU A 286 16.96 -18.22 -3.30
N ASP A 287 17.32 -19.39 -2.79
CA ASP A 287 18.09 -19.51 -1.54
C ASP A 287 19.48 -18.86 -1.65
N GLU A 288 20.18 -19.09 -2.76
CA GLU A 288 21.47 -18.46 -3.06
C GLU A 288 21.37 -16.94 -3.23
N HIS A 289 20.29 -16.45 -3.84
CA HIS A 289 19.99 -15.02 -3.93
C HIS A 289 19.78 -14.42 -2.53
N LEU A 290 18.96 -15.05 -1.67
CA LEU A 290 18.70 -14.58 -0.31
C LEU A 290 19.98 -14.51 0.53
N ALA A 291 20.87 -15.51 0.43
CA ALA A 291 22.14 -15.52 1.14
C ALA A 291 23.08 -14.37 0.70
N ARG A 292 23.12 -14.05 -0.61
CA ARG A 292 23.87 -12.90 -1.12
C ARG A 292 23.25 -11.57 -0.72
N SER A 293 21.93 -11.48 -0.78
CA SER A 293 21.17 -10.29 -0.40
C SER A 293 21.35 -9.97 1.08
N GLU A 294 21.40 -10.96 1.96
CA GLU A 294 21.67 -10.78 3.40
C GLU A 294 22.98 -10.03 3.65
N ALA A 295 24.08 -10.50 3.08
CA ALA A 295 25.39 -9.86 3.23
C ALA A 295 25.38 -8.41 2.71
N GLN A 296 24.76 -8.17 1.56
CA GLN A 296 24.70 -6.83 0.96
C GLN A 296 23.81 -5.87 1.77
N VAL A 297 22.65 -6.34 2.24
CA VAL A 297 21.72 -5.54 3.04
C VAL A 297 22.34 -5.24 4.41
N GLN A 298 23.03 -6.19 5.03
CA GLN A 298 23.71 -5.99 6.30
C GLN A 298 24.81 -4.91 6.18
N ALA A 299 25.62 -4.94 5.11
CA ALA A 299 26.63 -3.92 4.86
C ALA A 299 25.99 -2.52 4.72
N ARG A 300 24.95 -2.38 3.88
CA ARG A 300 24.21 -1.11 3.70
C ARG A 300 23.61 -0.61 5.00
N LEU A 301 23.07 -1.52 5.82
CA LEU A 301 22.47 -1.18 7.11
C LEU A 301 23.52 -0.66 8.09
N SER A 302 24.70 -1.28 8.13
CA SER A 302 25.84 -0.81 8.93
C SER A 302 26.26 0.60 8.50
N ASP A 303 26.50 0.81 7.19
CA ASP A 303 26.90 2.11 6.64
C ASP A 303 25.87 3.20 6.95
N PHE A 304 24.58 2.88 6.79
CA PHE A 304 23.51 3.83 7.07
C PHE A 304 23.39 4.15 8.57
N ARG A 305 23.64 3.19 9.46
CA ARG A 305 23.65 3.44 10.91
C ARG A 305 24.77 4.40 11.31
N GLU A 306 25.95 4.22 10.75
CA GLU A 306 27.12 5.03 11.08
C GLU A 306 27.04 6.43 10.46
N ALA A 307 26.74 6.53 9.17
CA ALA A 307 26.88 7.77 8.40
C ALA A 307 25.56 8.39 7.93
N GLY A 308 24.46 7.63 7.91
CA GLY A 308 23.17 8.10 7.40
C GLY A 308 22.53 9.17 8.29
N ALA A 309 22.04 10.26 7.71
CA ALA A 309 21.18 11.20 8.42
C ALA A 309 19.71 10.81 8.23
N ILE A 310 18.89 11.00 9.27
CA ILE A 310 17.44 10.91 9.17
C ILE A 310 16.82 12.22 9.65
N ASP A 311 15.79 12.68 8.93
CA ASP A 311 14.87 13.67 9.47
C ASP A 311 13.81 12.91 10.26
N VAL A 312 13.74 13.16 11.57
CA VAL A 312 12.81 12.46 12.47
C VAL A 312 11.51 13.28 12.53
N PRO A 313 10.40 12.77 11.97
CA PRO A 313 9.14 13.48 12.03
C PRO A 313 8.67 13.67 13.47
N ASN A 314 7.91 14.73 13.72
CA ASN A 314 7.42 15.09 15.06
C ASN A 314 6.51 14.05 15.74
N TYR A 315 6.05 13.03 15.01
CA TYR A 315 5.25 11.92 15.53
C TYR A 315 6.10 10.71 15.92
N LEU A 316 7.42 10.77 15.73
CA LEU A 316 8.41 9.81 16.21
C LEU A 316 9.31 10.47 17.26
N ARG A 317 9.61 9.74 18.33
CA ARG A 317 10.50 10.18 19.39
C ARG A 317 11.51 9.09 19.71
N GLU A 318 12.80 9.41 19.61
CA GLU A 318 13.86 8.49 20.01
C GLU A 318 13.76 8.18 21.51
N VAL A 319 13.97 6.91 21.85
CA VAL A 319 13.95 6.44 23.23
C VAL A 319 15.32 5.86 23.56
N ALA A 320 15.89 6.28 24.68
CA ALA A 320 17.16 5.74 25.16
C ALA A 320 17.05 4.21 25.34
N PRO A 321 18.12 3.45 25.05
CA PRO A 321 18.15 2.03 25.38
C PRO A 321 17.98 1.86 26.89
N SER A 322 16.96 1.09 27.28
CA SER A 322 16.68 0.68 28.66
C SER A 322 17.74 -0.26 29.21
#